data_AF-A0AAX1F797-F1
#
_entry.id   AF-A0AAX1F797-F1
#
_cell.length_a   1.000
_cell.length_b   1.000
_cell.length_c   1.000
_cell.angle_alpha   90.00
_cell.angle_beta   90.00
_cell.angle_gamma   90.00
#
_symmetry.space_group_name_H-M   'P 1'
#
loop_
_entity.id
_entity.type
_entity.pdbx_description
1 polymer ?
#
loop_
_entity_poly.entity_id
_entity_poly.type
_entity_poly.pdbx_seq_one_letter_code
_entity_poly.pdbx_strand_id
1 'polypeptide(L)'
;MKSSYIHDLDEYEGFFSAQHVCLMARMECFAKSETGTYLFWDIESRPSHDEFDIYAFDFREEPFLIGRSLDEVWLKLTRESDATAALRAAPRQAVFEGFDSIS
;
A
#
# COMPACT_ATOMS: atom_id res chain seq x y z
N MET A 1 10.10 -14.90 -4.21
CA MET A 1 10.30 -14.28 -2.88
C MET A 1 8.91 -13.93 -2.39
N LYS A 2 8.36 -14.63 -1.40
CA LYS A 2 7.00 -14.34 -0.90
C LYS A 2 7.06 -13.08 -0.06
N SER A 3 6.10 -12.19 -0.26
CA SER A 3 6.01 -10.90 0.42
C SER A 3 5.84 -11.08 1.93
N SER A 4 6.71 -10.46 2.73
CA SER A 4 6.83 -10.76 4.16
C SER A 4 5.63 -10.34 5.01
N TYR A 5 4.80 -9.38 4.56
CA TYR A 5 3.63 -8.90 5.34
C TYR A 5 2.42 -9.85 5.31
N ILE A 6 2.38 -10.82 4.40
CA ILE A 6 1.22 -11.73 4.24
C ILE A 6 1.11 -12.67 5.45
N HIS A 7 2.21 -12.91 6.16
CA HIS A 7 2.25 -13.82 7.31
C HIS A 7 1.60 -13.24 8.57
N ASP A 8 1.32 -11.94 8.58
CA ASP A 8 0.83 -11.22 9.75
C ASP A 8 -0.60 -10.68 9.53
N LEU A 9 -1.34 -11.19 8.52
CA LEU A 9 -2.71 -10.71 8.22
C LEU A 9 -3.65 -10.81 9.43
N ASP A 10 -3.49 -11.85 10.24
CA ASP A 10 -4.24 -12.07 11.47
C ASP A 10 -3.99 -10.96 12.51
N GLU A 11 -2.81 -10.32 12.49
CA GLU A 11 -2.48 -9.21 13.40
C GLU A 11 -3.20 -7.91 13.03
N TYR A 12 -3.69 -7.81 11.79
CA TYR A 12 -4.46 -6.66 11.31
C TYR A 12 -5.96 -6.82 11.53
N GLU A 13 -6.42 -8.01 11.95
CA GLU A 13 -7.82 -8.27 12.30
C GLU A 13 -8.21 -7.44 13.54
N GLY A 14 -9.13 -6.49 13.34
CA GLY A 14 -9.60 -5.58 14.40
C GLY A 14 -9.04 -4.17 14.33
N PHE A 15 -7.92 -3.96 13.61
CA PHE A 15 -7.42 -2.62 13.27
C PHE A 15 -8.02 -2.12 11.95
N PHE A 16 -8.18 -3.02 10.99
CA PHE A 16 -8.74 -2.72 9.68
C PHE A 16 -10.09 -3.43 9.47
N SER A 17 -10.89 -2.88 8.55
CA SER A 17 -12.13 -3.53 8.13
C SER A 17 -11.83 -4.86 7.43
N ALA A 18 -12.78 -5.81 7.48
CA ALA A 18 -12.64 -7.08 6.76
C ALA A 18 -12.38 -6.89 5.25
N GLN A 19 -12.95 -5.84 4.64
CA GLN A 19 -12.66 -5.50 3.24
C GLN A 19 -11.20 -5.12 3.03
N HIS A 20 -10.59 -4.36 3.95
CA HIS A 20 -9.19 -3.97 3.86
C HIS A 20 -8.25 -5.13 4.11
N VAL A 21 -8.54 -6.01 5.07
CA VAL A 21 -7.76 -7.24 5.27
C VAL A 21 -7.82 -8.14 4.03
N CYS A 22 -8.99 -8.29 3.41
CA CYS A 22 -9.14 -9.01 2.14
C CYS A 22 -8.34 -8.37 0.98
N LEU A 23 -8.26 -7.03 0.92
CA LEU A 23 -7.42 -6.33 -0.05
C LEU A 23 -5.93 -6.61 0.22
N MET A 24 -5.50 -6.54 1.48
CA MET A 24 -4.12 -6.82 1.90
C MET A 24 -3.67 -8.23 1.55
N ALA A 25 -4.56 -9.22 1.66
CA ALA A 25 -4.27 -10.62 1.35
C ALA A 25 -3.93 -10.88 -0.12
N ARG A 26 -4.39 -10.00 -1.03
CA ARG A 26 -4.19 -10.11 -2.48
C ARG A 26 -3.32 -9.01 -3.07
N MET A 27 -2.68 -8.21 -2.22
CA MET A 27 -1.72 -7.22 -2.67
C MET A 27 -0.34 -7.88 -2.87
N GLU A 28 0.44 -7.40 -3.85
CA GLU A 28 1.85 -7.74 -4.06
C GLU A 28 2.72 -6.48 -4.07
N CYS A 29 3.67 -6.39 -3.14
CA CYS A 29 4.55 -5.22 -3.01
C CYS A 29 5.56 -5.14 -4.15
N PHE A 30 5.74 -3.96 -4.74
CA PHE A 30 6.75 -3.71 -5.76
C PHE A 30 7.62 -2.47 -5.52
N ALA A 31 7.28 -1.60 -4.56
CA ALA A 31 8.15 -0.50 -4.15
C ALA A 31 7.97 -0.17 -2.66
N LYS A 32 9.03 0.38 -2.06
CA LYS A 32 9.07 0.86 -0.68
C LYS A 32 9.86 2.16 -0.61
N SER A 33 9.34 3.16 0.11
CA SER A 33 10.06 4.38 0.45
C SER A 33 10.80 4.25 1.78
N GLU A 34 11.85 5.05 1.98
CA GLU A 34 12.53 5.17 3.28
C GLU A 34 11.61 5.71 4.38
N THR A 35 10.54 6.43 4.01
CA THR A 35 9.54 6.96 4.94
C THR A 35 8.53 5.92 5.44
N GLY A 36 8.61 4.68 4.94
CA GLY A 36 7.74 3.58 5.36
C GLY A 36 6.48 3.39 4.53
N THR A 37 6.33 4.11 3.42
CA THR A 37 5.22 3.91 2.47
C THR A 37 5.57 2.82 1.47
N TYR A 38 4.60 1.96 1.16
CA TYR A 38 4.75 0.88 0.21
C TYR A 38 3.78 1.08 -0.97
N LEU A 39 4.18 0.58 -2.14
CA LEU A 39 3.29 0.45 -3.30
C LEU A 39 3.03 -1.02 -3.59
N PHE A 40 1.77 -1.31 -3.88
CA PHE A 40 1.25 -2.65 -4.09
C PHE A 40 0.43 -2.75 -5.36
N TRP A 41 0.53 -3.90 -6.02
CA TRP A 41 -0.41 -4.36 -7.03
C TRP A 41 -1.54 -5.12 -6.35
N ASP A 42 -2.80 -4.81 -6.64
CA ASP A 42 -3.90 -5.75 -6.36
C ASP A 42 -3.93 -6.80 -7.48
N ILE A 43 -3.33 -7.97 -7.27
CA ILE A 43 -3.16 -8.98 -8.32
C ILE A 43 -4.47 -9.70 -8.69
N GLU A 44 -5.54 -9.49 -7.93
CA GLU A 44 -6.88 -9.95 -8.30
C GLU A 44 -7.81 -8.81 -8.73
N SER A 45 -7.34 -7.56 -8.71
CA SER A 45 -8.04 -6.50 -9.42
C SER A 45 -8.13 -6.92 -10.88
N ARG A 46 -9.37 -7.12 -11.36
CA ARG A 46 -9.66 -7.44 -12.75
C ARG A 46 -10.05 -6.12 -13.43
N PRO A 47 -9.11 -5.44 -14.08
CA PRO A 47 -9.32 -4.09 -14.55
C PRO A 47 -9.73 -4.11 -16.03
N SER A 48 -10.30 -3.01 -16.48
CA SER A 48 -10.74 -2.80 -17.86
C SER A 48 -9.59 -2.59 -18.88
N HIS A 49 -8.33 -2.63 -18.44
CA HIS A 49 -7.16 -2.15 -19.19
C HIS A 49 -5.92 -3.05 -19.12
N ASP A 50 -6.05 -4.34 -18.77
CA ASP A 50 -4.93 -5.29 -18.67
C ASP A 50 -3.81 -4.91 -17.66
N GLU A 51 -4.07 -4.00 -16.70
CA GLU A 51 -3.12 -3.57 -15.66
C GLU A 51 -3.72 -3.56 -14.25
N PHE A 52 -3.02 -4.13 -13.27
CA PHE A 52 -3.49 -4.18 -11.88
C PHE A 52 -3.68 -2.79 -11.26
N ASP A 53 -4.71 -2.64 -10.41
CA ASP A 53 -4.88 -1.50 -9.54
C ASP A 53 -3.67 -1.36 -8.60
N ILE A 54 -3.23 -0.12 -8.41
CA ILE A 54 -2.04 0.24 -7.64
C ILE A 54 -2.47 0.96 -6.37
N TYR A 55 -2.03 0.45 -5.23
CA TYR A 55 -2.31 1.02 -3.92
C TYR A 55 -1.04 1.54 -3.25
N ALA A 56 -1.17 2.65 -2.54
CA ALA A 56 -0.19 3.14 -1.58
C ALA A 56 -0.69 2.84 -0.16
N PHE A 57 0.18 2.30 0.70
CA PHE A 57 -0.21 1.91 2.05
C PHE A 57 0.99 1.95 2.99
N ASP A 58 0.77 2.43 4.22
CA ASP A 58 1.78 2.60 5.26
C ASP A 58 1.46 1.82 6.54
N PHE A 59 0.44 0.94 6.49
CA PHE A 59 -0.07 0.13 7.60
C PHE A 59 -0.66 0.94 8.76
N ARG A 60 -0.94 2.24 8.59
CA ARG A 60 -1.55 3.11 9.62
C ARG A 60 -2.97 3.49 9.26
N GLU A 61 -3.22 3.80 8.00
CA GLU A 61 -4.53 4.16 7.46
C GLU A 61 -4.94 3.20 6.34
N GLU A 62 -6.17 3.30 5.84
CA GLU A 62 -6.67 2.41 4.80
C GLU A 62 -5.84 2.53 3.50
N PRO A 63 -5.63 1.43 2.74
CA PRO A 63 -4.90 1.48 1.48
C PRO A 63 -5.51 2.48 0.50
N PHE A 64 -4.67 3.37 -0.03
CA PHE A 64 -5.09 4.42 -0.95
C PHE A 64 -4.89 3.99 -2.40
N LEU A 65 -5.96 3.95 -3.21
CA LEU A 65 -5.86 3.67 -4.64
C LEU A 65 -5.15 4.84 -5.34
N ILE A 66 -3.89 4.64 -5.71
CA ILE A 66 -3.08 5.65 -6.37
C ILE A 66 -3.29 5.65 -7.89
N GLY A 67 -3.66 4.52 -8.50
CA GLY A 67 -4.03 4.48 -9.92
C GLY A 67 -4.44 3.09 -10.38
N ARG A 68 -5.01 3.02 -11.59
CA ARG A 68 -5.41 1.77 -12.26
C ARG A 68 -4.43 1.34 -13.35
N SER A 69 -3.32 2.07 -13.48
CA SER A 69 -2.20 1.77 -14.36
C SER A 69 -0.94 2.48 -13.89
N LEU A 70 0.23 2.01 -14.35
CA LEU A 70 1.50 2.70 -14.09
C LEU A 70 1.53 4.11 -14.67
N ASP A 71 0.94 4.30 -15.85
CA ASP A 71 0.86 5.60 -16.50
C ASP A 71 0.07 6.59 -15.66
N GLU A 72 -1.06 6.16 -15.08
CA GLU A 72 -1.86 7.00 -14.19
C GLU A 72 -1.09 7.35 -12.92
N VAL A 73 -0.40 6.37 -12.32
CA VAL A 73 0.43 6.59 -11.13
C VAL A 73 1.57 7.56 -11.45
N TRP A 74 2.28 7.36 -12.56
CA TRP A 74 3.36 8.25 -12.98
C TRP A 74 2.86 9.68 -13.16
N LEU A 75 1.71 9.86 -13.83
CA LEU A 75 1.10 11.17 -14.03
C LEU A 75 0.73 11.85 -12.71
N LYS A 76 0.15 11.09 -11.77
CA LYS A 76 -0.24 11.58 -10.44
C LYS A 76 0.96 11.89 -9.56
N LEU A 77 2.05 11.13 -9.65
CA LEU A 77 3.27 11.36 -8.88
C LEU A 77 4.07 12.57 -9.37
N THR A 78 4.04 12.84 -10.67
CA THR A 78 4.79 13.93 -11.30
C THR A 78 4.04 15.26 -11.33
N ARG A 79 2.74 15.25 -11.00
CA ARG A 79 1.91 16.46 -10.85
C ARG A 79 1.55 16.65 -9.38
N GLU A 80 1.45 17.89 -8.91
CA GLU A 80 0.80 18.15 -7.62
C GLU A 80 -0.64 17.63 -7.71
N SER A 81 -0.91 16.53 -7.01
CA SER A 81 -2.16 15.79 -7.03
C SER A 81 -2.45 15.26 -5.63
N ASP A 82 -3.68 14.83 -5.38
CA ASP A 82 -4.06 14.25 -4.08
C ASP A 82 -3.18 13.04 -3.71
N ALA A 83 -2.67 12.31 -4.70
CA ALA A 83 -1.74 11.21 -4.47
C ALA A 83 -0.37 11.69 -3.97
N THR A 84 0.18 12.77 -4.53
CA THR A 84 1.43 13.34 -4.01
C THR A 84 1.23 14.01 -2.66
N ALA A 85 0.06 14.59 -2.39
CA ALA A 85 -0.30 15.11 -1.08
C ALA A 85 -0.39 13.99 -0.03
N ALA A 86 -1.04 12.86 -0.36
CA ALA A 86 -1.15 11.70 0.51
C ALA A 86 0.23 11.09 0.83
N LEU A 87 1.11 10.99 -0.17
CA LEU A 87 2.47 10.45 0.00
C LEU A 87 3.43 11.40 0.74
N ARG A 88 3.23 12.71 0.62
CA ARG A 88 4.08 13.74 1.27
C ARG A 88 3.54 14.21 2.61
N ALA A 89 2.33 13.81 2.99
CA ALA A 89 1.82 14.06 4.33
C ALA A 89 2.85 13.51 5.33
N ALA A 90 3.37 14.38 6.20
CA ALA A 90 4.40 13.99 7.15
C ALA A 90 3.92 12.74 7.91
N PRO A 91 4.79 11.72 8.10
CA PRO A 91 4.39 10.50 8.80
C PRO A 91 3.86 10.89 10.18
N ARG A 92 2.54 10.79 10.39
CA ARG A 92 1.95 11.01 11.71
C ARG A 92 2.51 9.96 12.65
N GLN A 93 2.99 10.39 13.82
CA GLN A 93 3.72 9.62 14.83
C GLN A 93 3.53 8.10 14.70
N ALA A 94 4.61 7.35 14.49
CA ALA A 94 4.57 5.90 14.39
C ALA A 94 3.88 5.33 15.65
N VAL A 95 2.72 4.69 15.47
CA VAL A 95 2.05 3.93 16.53
C VAL A 95 2.56 2.48 16.56
N PHE A 96 3.38 2.09 15.57
CA PHE A 96 3.92 0.75 15.43
C PHE A 96 5.45 0.74 15.55
N GLU A 97 5.97 0.08 16.58
CA GLU A 97 7.41 -0.13 16.88
C GLU A 97 7.88 -1.56 16.51
N GLY A 98 7.29 -2.21 15.51
CA GLY A 98 7.90 -3.39 14.87
C GLY A 98 8.62 -2.93 13.60
N PHE A 99 9.92 -3.13 13.36
CA PHE A 99 10.82 -4.21 13.73
C PHE A 99 12.26 -3.66 13.84
N ASP A 100 12.85 -3.70 15.02
CA ASP A 100 14.30 -3.47 15.22
C ASP A 100 15.11 -4.78 15.20
N SER A 101 14.52 -5.91 14.76
CA SER A 101 15.19 -7.20 14.83
C SER A 101 14.79 -8.14 13.71
N ILE A 102 15.58 -8.12 12.64
CA ILE A 102 15.83 -9.32 11.84
C ILE A 102 17.35 -9.51 11.83
N SER A 103 17.84 -10.36 12.73
CA SER A 103 19.17 -11.00 12.66
C SER A 103 19.03 -12.39 12.07
#